data_AF-A0A7K0Y6L9-F1
#
_entry.id   AF-A0A7K0Y6L9-F1
#
_cell.length_a   1.000
_cell.length_b   1.000
_cell.length_c   1.000
_cell.angle_alpha   90.00
_cell.angle_beta   90.00
_cell.angle_gamma   90.00
#
_symmetry.space_group_name_H-M   'P 1'
#
loop_
_entity.id
_entity.type
_entity.pdbx_description
1 polymer ?
#
loop_
_entity_poly.entity_id
_entity_poly.type
_entity_poly.pdbx_seq_one_letter_code
_entity_poly.pdbx_strand_id
1 'polypeptide(L)'
;MVVNTDNIDRTSTAITEVLGLEVRRERQLGNGAVQRFHKLDNTIIEVVSGPHVTTPGASLWGMVVSVDDLFDYCEEVGDAVTSPPKKATQPGRYISTVRSSVGLNIPFALMTPHVSGMETR
;
A
#
# COMPACT_ATOMS: atom_id res chain seq x y z
N MET A 1 2.44 -0.61 -1.34
CA MET A 1 1.41 -1.02 -2.32
C MET A 1 0.83 -2.34 -1.90
N VAL A 2 -0.42 -2.62 -2.27
CA VAL A 2 -1.12 -3.87 -1.91
C VAL A 2 -1.51 -4.62 -3.16
N VAL A 3 -1.09 -5.88 -3.25
CA VAL A 3 -1.36 -6.79 -4.37
C VAL A 3 -2.28 -7.90 -3.89
N ASN A 4 -3.48 -8.00 -4.45
CA ASN A 4 -4.36 -9.14 -4.21
C ASN A 4 -4.01 -10.26 -5.18
N THR A 5 -4.00 -11.50 -4.70
CA THR A 5 -3.67 -12.68 -5.50
C THR A 5 -4.47 -13.91 -5.06
N ASP A 6 -4.91 -14.71 -6.02
CA ASP A 6 -5.54 -16.02 -5.78
C ASP A 6 -4.56 -17.08 -5.27
N ASN A 7 -3.25 -16.84 -5.46
CA ASN A 7 -2.20 -17.72 -4.98
C ASN A 7 -1.06 -16.88 -4.39
N ILE A 8 -0.90 -16.94 -3.07
CA ILE A 8 0.09 -16.14 -2.35
C ILE A 8 1.51 -16.63 -2.61
N ASP A 9 1.72 -17.94 -2.72
CA ASP A 9 3.03 -18.55 -2.96
C ASP A 9 3.54 -18.16 -4.35
N ARG A 10 2.72 -18.37 -5.39
CA ARG A 10 3.07 -18.05 -6.78
C ARG A 10 3.53 -16.59 -6.92
N THR A 11 2.77 -15.65 -6.36
CA THR A 11 3.07 -14.22 -6.48
C THR A 11 4.28 -13.82 -5.63
N SER A 12 4.43 -14.39 -4.43
CA SER A 12 5.60 -14.11 -3.58
C SER A 12 6.89 -14.65 -4.20
N THR A 13 6.87 -15.87 -4.75
CA THR A 13 8.00 -16.48 -5.45
C THR A 13 8.40 -15.65 -6.67
N ALA A 14 7.43 -15.21 -7.48
CA ALA A 14 7.73 -14.36 -8.63
C ALA A 14 8.39 -13.02 -8.22
N ILE A 15 7.96 -12.42 -7.11
CA ILE A 15 8.60 -11.21 -6.55
C ILE A 15 10.05 -11.51 -6.13
N THR A 16 10.28 -12.62 -5.42
CA THR A 16 11.62 -13.05 -5.03
C THR A 16 12.51 -13.27 -6.25
N GLU A 17 12.05 -14.03 -7.24
CA GLU A 17 12.84 -14.39 -8.43
C GLU A 17 13.20 -13.18 -9.30
N VAL A 18 12.25 -12.26 -9.51
CA VAL A 18 12.44 -11.12 -10.41
C VAL A 18 13.16 -9.96 -9.73
N LEU A 19 12.90 -9.71 -8.44
CA LEU A 19 13.40 -8.54 -7.73
C LEU A 19 14.45 -8.87 -6.64
N GLY A 20 14.70 -10.15 -6.36
CA GLY A 20 15.58 -10.57 -5.26
C GLY A 20 15.01 -10.27 -3.87
N LEU A 21 13.70 -10.06 -3.76
CA LEU A 21 13.05 -9.61 -2.53
C LEU A 21 12.39 -10.76 -1.79
N GLU A 22 13.06 -11.33 -0.80
CA GLU A 22 12.48 -12.37 0.05
C GLU A 22 11.30 -11.88 0.91
N VAL A 23 10.42 -12.81 1.28
CA VAL A 23 9.33 -12.54 2.23
C VAL A 23 9.94 -12.21 3.60
N ARG A 24 9.67 -11.00 4.09
CA ARG A 24 10.20 -10.52 5.38
C ARG A 24 9.30 -10.86 6.55
N ARG A 25 7.99 -10.91 6.30
CA ARG A 25 6.98 -11.18 7.33
C ARG A 25 5.75 -11.79 6.67
N GLU A 26 5.11 -12.70 7.39
CA GLU A 26 3.78 -13.19 7.09
C GLU A 26 2.84 -12.86 8.25
N ARG A 27 1.60 -12.53 7.93
CA ARG A 27 0.53 -12.23 8.89
C ARG A 27 -0.75 -12.92 8.46
N GLN A 28 -1.35 -13.66 9.39
CA GLN A 28 -2.71 -14.14 9.26
C GLN A 28 -3.67 -12.97 9.53
N LEU A 29 -4.53 -12.67 8.56
CA LEU A 29 -5.63 -11.73 8.69
C LEU A 29 -6.90 -12.51 9.11
N GLY A 30 -7.82 -11.83 9.78
CA GLY A 30 -9.13 -12.43 10.06
C GLY A 30 -9.83 -12.90 8.77
N ASN A 31 -10.80 -13.80 8.90
CA ASN A 31 -11.60 -14.32 7.77
C ASN A 31 -10.80 -15.14 6.73
N GLY A 32 -9.73 -15.81 7.17
CA GLY A 32 -8.94 -16.70 6.31
C GLY A 32 -8.07 -15.99 5.27
N ALA A 33 -7.88 -14.67 5.42
CA ALA A 33 -6.93 -13.94 4.58
C ALA A 33 -5.51 -14.05 5.14
N VAL A 34 -4.52 -14.03 4.26
CA VAL A 34 -3.08 -14.07 4.59
C VAL A 34 -2.41 -12.91 3.89
N GLN A 35 -1.42 -12.32 4.56
CA GLN A 35 -0.65 -11.21 4.04
C GLN A 35 0.85 -11.47 4.19
N ARG A 36 1.60 -11.36 3.09
CA ARG A 36 3.07 -11.41 3.06
C ARG A 36 3.65 -10.05 2.70
N PHE A 37 4.79 -9.73 3.29
CA PHE A 37 5.46 -8.45 3.13
C PHE A 37 6.82 -8.64 2.47
N HIS A 38 7.04 -7.91 1.37
CA HIS A 38 8.36 -7.71 0.75
C HIS A 38 8.77 -6.24 0.91
N LYS A 39 10.07 -5.97 0.97
CA LYS A 39 10.61 -4.63 1.18
C LYS A 39 11.58 -4.27 0.07
N LEU A 40 11.29 -3.21 -0.68
CA LEU A 40 12.14 -2.61 -1.70
C LEU A 40 12.45 -1.19 -1.28
N ASP A 41 13.65 -0.94 -0.75
CA ASP A 41 14.06 0.37 -0.22
C ASP A 41 12.97 0.97 0.69
N ASN A 42 12.37 2.10 0.29
CA ASN A 42 11.31 2.79 1.04
C ASN A 42 9.90 2.26 0.76
N THR A 43 9.75 1.31 -0.17
CA THR A 43 8.47 0.71 -0.57
C THR A 43 8.22 -0.63 0.10
N ILE A 44 7.02 -0.79 0.66
CA ILE A 44 6.52 -2.09 1.13
C ILE A 44 5.56 -2.64 0.07
N ILE A 45 5.76 -3.90 -0.32
CA ILE A 45 4.84 -4.65 -1.17
C ILE A 45 4.11 -5.64 -0.26
N GLU A 46 2.80 -5.46 -0.16
CA GLU A 46 1.91 -6.28 0.66
C GLU A 46 1.15 -7.23 -0.28
N VAL A 47 1.49 -8.52 -0.26
CA VAL A 47 0.81 -9.54 -1.05
C VAL A 47 -0.28 -10.16 -0.18
N VAL A 48 -1.54 -10.00 -0.58
CA VAL A 48 -2.71 -10.45 0.17
C VAL A 48 -3.44 -11.53 -0.62
N SER A 49 -3.81 -12.60 0.06
CA SER A 49 -4.69 -13.65 -0.47
C SER A 49 -5.77 -13.98 0.54
N GLY A 50 -6.87 -14.59 0.11
CA GLY A 50 -7.96 -15.01 0.99
C GLY A 50 -9.28 -15.18 0.25
N PRO A 51 -10.36 -15.59 0.94
CA PRO A 51 -11.66 -15.89 0.32
C PRO A 51 -12.30 -14.73 -0.45
N HIS A 52 -11.88 -13.49 -0.17
CA HIS A 52 -12.35 -12.29 -0.86
C HIS A 52 -11.72 -12.09 -2.25
N VAL A 53 -10.65 -12.82 -2.58
CA VAL A 53 -10.02 -12.78 -3.91
C VAL A 53 -10.68 -13.83 -4.79
N THR A 54 -11.58 -13.37 -5.67
CA THR A 54 -12.39 -14.24 -6.53
C THR A 54 -11.91 -14.28 -7.98
N THR A 55 -10.97 -13.41 -8.35
CA THR A 55 -10.43 -13.33 -9.71
C THR A 55 -9.06 -14.00 -9.76
N PRO A 56 -8.80 -14.90 -10.73
CA PRO A 56 -7.49 -15.50 -10.90
C PRO A 56 -6.40 -14.47 -11.21
N GLY A 57 -5.17 -14.74 -10.75
CA GLY A 57 -4.02 -13.90 -10.99
C GLY A 57 -3.74 -12.87 -9.89
N ALA A 58 -2.71 -12.05 -10.12
CA ALA A 58 -2.33 -10.97 -9.22
C ALA A 58 -2.81 -9.62 -9.78
N SER A 59 -3.34 -8.77 -8.92
CA SER A 59 -3.79 -7.42 -9.29
C SER A 59 -3.44 -6.41 -8.20
N LEU A 60 -3.15 -5.18 -8.61
CA LEU A 60 -2.93 -4.09 -7.68
C LEU A 60 -4.26 -3.70 -7.05
N TRP A 61 -4.41 -3.94 -5.75
CA TRP A 61 -5.60 -3.52 -5.01
C TRP A 61 -5.55 -2.04 -4.66
N GLY A 62 -4.36 -1.51 -4.36
CA GLY A 62 -4.20 -0.11 -4.03
C GLY A 62 -2.76 0.31 -3.81
N MET A 63 -2.52 1.61 -3.84
CA MET A 63 -1.20 2.19 -3.71
C MET A 63 -1.20 3.40 -2.78
N VAL A 64 -0.13 3.51 -2.00
CA VAL A 64 0.15 4.68 -1.19
C VAL A 64 1.55 5.15 -1.53
N VAL A 65 1.70 6.44 -1.82
CA VAL A 65 3.00 7.06 -2.13
C VAL A 65 3.36 8.07 -1.05
N SER A 66 4.65 8.16 -0.75
CA SER A 66 5.17 9.18 0.16
C SER A 66 5.31 10.51 -0.57
N VAL A 67 4.85 11.60 0.05
CA VAL A 67 4.97 12.98 -0.43
C VAL A 67 5.48 13.84 0.71
N ASP A 68 6.61 14.52 0.51
CA ASP A 68 7.26 15.32 1.56
C ASP A 68 6.35 16.45 2.05
N ASP A 69 5.90 17.30 1.14
CA ASP A 69 5.05 18.46 1.42
C ASP A 69 3.57 18.18 1.13
N LEU A 70 3.00 17.17 1.82
CA LEU A 70 1.64 16.68 1.57
C LEU A 70 0.56 17.78 1.64
N PHE A 71 0.68 18.70 2.60
CA PHE A 71 -0.33 19.74 2.83
C PHE A 71 -0.33 20.74 1.68
N ASP A 72 0.83 21.26 1.32
CA ASP A 72 1.02 22.21 0.22
C ASP A 72 0.57 21.59 -1.11
N TYR A 73 0.95 20.33 -1.37
CA TYR A 73 0.51 19.61 -2.57
C TYR A 73 -1.01 19.46 -2.62
N CYS A 74 -1.65 19.08 -1.50
CA CYS A 74 -3.11 18.95 -1.45
C CYS A 74 -3.84 20.28 -1.64
N GLU A 75 -3.29 21.38 -1.12
CA GLU A 75 -3.81 22.73 -1.34
C GLU A 75 -3.70 23.14 -2.81
N GLU A 76 -2.55 22.87 -3.44
CA GLU A 76 -2.28 23.20 -4.84
C GLU A 76 -3.23 22.45 -5.81
N VAL A 77 -3.39 21.13 -5.64
CA VAL A 77 -4.23 20.33 -6.55
C VAL A 77 -5.73 20.43 -6.24
N GLY A 78 -6.07 20.87 -5.02
CA GLY A 78 -7.43 21.11 -4.57
C GLY A 78 -8.28 19.86 -4.30
N ASP A 79 -9.45 20.11 -3.74
CA ASP A 79 -10.37 19.10 -3.21
C ASP A 79 -11.03 18.21 -4.27
N ALA A 80 -11.00 18.64 -5.54
CA ALA A 80 -11.46 17.85 -6.67
C ALA A 80 -10.54 16.65 -6.97
N VAL A 81 -9.26 16.75 -6.58
CA VAL A 81 -8.22 15.74 -6.82
C VAL A 81 -7.93 14.93 -5.57
N THR A 82 -7.88 15.56 -4.39
CA THR A 82 -7.55 14.88 -3.13
C THR A 82 -8.54 15.18 -2.01
N SER A 83 -8.49 14.42 -0.93
CA SER A 83 -9.17 14.79 0.32
C SER A 83 -8.29 15.72 1.15
N PRO A 84 -8.84 16.49 2.09
CA PRO A 84 -8.01 17.15 3.10
C PRO A 84 -7.11 16.15 3.83
N PRO A 85 -5.82 16.45 4.05
CA PRO A 85 -4.93 15.59 4.83
C PRO A 85 -5.47 15.33 6.24
N LYS A 86 -5.40 14.08 6.69
CA LYS A 86 -5.80 13.65 8.04
C LYS A 86 -4.74 12.79 8.68
N LYS A 87 -4.78 12.63 10.01
CA LYS A 87 -3.86 11.73 10.72
C LYS A 87 -4.00 10.30 10.17
N ALA A 88 -2.88 9.69 9.83
CA ALA A 88 -2.83 8.29 9.44
C ALA A 88 -2.92 7.38 10.68
N THR A 89 -3.27 6.12 10.46
CA THR A 89 -3.17 5.08 11.50
C THR A 89 -1.73 4.82 11.92
N GLN A 90 -0.77 5.16 11.05
CA GLN A 90 0.66 5.15 11.34
C GLN A 90 1.02 6.41 12.15
N PRO A 91 1.54 6.26 13.38
CA PRO A 91 1.84 7.39 14.25
C PRO A 91 2.75 8.42 13.59
N GLY A 92 2.44 9.70 13.82
CA GLY A 92 3.24 10.83 13.31
C GLY A 92 3.08 11.11 11.81
N ARG A 93 2.23 10.37 11.09
CA ARG A 93 2.02 10.58 9.64
C ARG A 93 0.64 11.14 9.33
N TYR A 94 0.56 11.85 8.22
CA TYR A 94 -0.70 12.31 7.61
C TYR A 94 -0.94 11.61 6.28
N ILE A 95 -2.19 11.42 5.92
CA ILE A 95 -2.62 10.76 4.69
C ILE A 95 -3.74 11.57 4.01
N SER A 96 -3.71 11.60 2.69
CA SER A 96 -4.78 12.12 1.84
C SER A 96 -5.14 11.08 0.79
N THR A 97 -6.44 10.88 0.52
CA THR A 97 -6.93 9.97 -0.51
C THR A 97 -7.11 10.72 -1.81
N VAL A 98 -6.63 10.16 -2.92
CA VAL A 98 -6.92 10.67 -4.27
C VAL A 98 -8.36 10.31 -4.63
N ARG A 99 -9.11 11.26 -5.17
CA ARG A 99 -10.51 11.09 -5.55
C ARG A 99 -10.61 10.11 -6.71
N SER A 100 -11.63 9.25 -6.68
CA SER A 100 -11.89 8.30 -7.76
C SER A 100 -12.18 8.99 -9.10
N SER A 101 -12.68 10.23 -9.08
CA SER A 101 -12.90 11.08 -10.27
C SER A 101 -11.64 11.33 -11.10
N VAL A 102 -10.45 11.16 -10.52
CA VAL A 102 -9.16 11.28 -11.23
C VAL A 102 -8.91 10.10 -12.18
N GLY A 103 -9.63 8.98 -12.03
CA GLY A 103 -9.57 7.87 -12.99
C GLY A 103 -8.37 6.94 -12.86
N LEU A 104 -7.74 6.86 -11.67
CA LEU A 104 -6.59 5.95 -11.43
C LEU A 104 -6.97 4.46 -11.31
N ASN A 105 -8.26 4.14 -11.31
CA ASN A 105 -8.84 2.78 -11.30
C ASN A 105 -8.48 1.88 -10.09
N ILE A 106 -7.67 2.38 -9.15
CA ILE A 106 -7.39 1.75 -7.87
C ILE A 106 -7.51 2.78 -6.74
N PRO A 107 -7.84 2.36 -5.51
CA PRO A 107 -7.56 3.12 -4.31
C PRO A 107 -6.12 3.65 -4.29
N PHE A 108 -5.99 4.98 -4.28
CA PHE A 108 -4.70 5.65 -4.27
C PHE A 108 -4.66 6.71 -3.16
N ALA A 109 -3.56 6.76 -2.43
CA ALA A 109 -3.37 7.74 -1.37
C ALA A 109 -1.95 8.32 -1.36
N LEU A 110 -1.86 9.53 -0.84
CA LEU A 110 -0.64 10.27 -0.58
C LEU A 110 -0.41 10.27 0.93
N MET A 111 0.82 10.10 1.37
CA MET A 111 1.14 10.03 2.79
C MET A 111 2.44 10.78 3.07
N THR A 112 2.54 11.50 4.19
CA THR A 112 3.81 12.14 4.58
C THR A 112 4.89 11.07 4.76
N PRO A 113 6.20 11.36 4.66
CA PRO A 113 7.26 10.36 4.84
C PRO A 113 7.23 9.69 6.21
N HIS A 114 8.01 8.61 6.36
CA HIS A 114 8.23 8.03 7.68
C HIS A 114 8.95 9.02 8.58
N VAL A 115 8.48 9.18 9.82
CA VAL A 115 9.19 9.95 10.85
C VAL A 115 10.36 9.08 11.34
N SER A 116 11.59 9.45 10.99
CA SER A 116 12.78 8.76 11.50
C SER A 116 12.83 8.82 13.02
N GLY A 117 13.00 7.66 13.68
CA GLY A 117 13.10 7.54 15.15
C GLY A 117 12.08 6.62 15.79
N MET A 118 11.14 6.06 15.02
CA MET A 118 10.19 5.07 15.50
C MET A 118 10.47 3.73 14.81
N GLU A 119 11.54 3.05 15.25
CA GLU A 119 11.76 1.64 14.91
C GLU A 119 10.48 0.88 15.23
N THR A 120 10.00 0.13 14.25
CA THR A 120 8.85 -0.75 14.41
C THR A 120 9.31 -1.87 15.33
N ARG A 121 9.04 -1.74 16.63
CA ARG A 121 9.11 -2.85 17.59
C ARG A 121 8.16 -3.96 17.18
#